data_AF-A0A9X4QM04-F1
#
_entry.id   AF-A0A9X4QM04-F1
#
_cell.length_a   1.000
_cell.length_b   1.000
_cell.length_c   1.000
_cell.angle_alpha   90.00
_cell.angle_beta   90.00
_cell.angle_gamma   90.00
#
_symmetry.space_group_name_H-M   'P 1'
#
loop_
_entity.id
_entity.type
_entity.pdbx_description
1 polymer ?
#
loop_
_entity_poly.entity_id
_entity_poly.type
_entity_poly.pdbx_seq_one_letter_code
_entity_poly.pdbx_strand_id
1 'polypeptide(L)'
;MLLNVAYDRSLARHSAYDALKNGLTVCQGYASLAYRLLTDAGIPARIVEGTVSTGAHTWNLVKLDGVWYQLDTTFDDPVPDVKGRTTYGYYLVTDTALKKDHSWKALYPQAVTSYKNTLDALMAKDKTRAAFYEDLREDMGLDYLDPSKSVSTVKEIAAKLRAAAEAGQTTAKMRYTSEAKPDLDALLKLMPELSSVSYTMESLAGGEDGDSMLTVKFKLRQ
;
A
#
# COMPACT_ATOMS: atom_id res chain seq x y z
N MET A 1 0.48 5.16 -14.35
CA MET A 1 1.46 6.23 -14.08
C MET A 1 2.70 5.66 -13.41
N LEU A 2 2.59 5.11 -12.19
CA LEU A 2 3.72 4.62 -11.37
C LEU A 2 4.65 3.63 -12.08
N LEU A 3 4.10 2.76 -12.93
CA LEU A 3 4.91 1.82 -13.72
C LEU A 3 5.82 2.46 -14.80
N ASN A 4 5.75 3.79 -14.99
CA ASN A 4 6.45 4.53 -16.04
C ASN A 4 7.10 5.83 -15.54
N VAL A 5 7.08 6.11 -14.24
CA VAL A 5 7.69 7.30 -13.64
C VAL A 5 8.50 6.85 -12.43
N ALA A 6 9.74 7.31 -12.32
CA ALA A 6 10.62 7.03 -11.19
C ALA A 6 10.88 8.30 -10.35
N TYR A 7 11.20 8.10 -9.08
CA TYR A 7 11.50 9.22 -8.18
C TYR A 7 12.86 9.87 -8.48
N ASP A 8 12.86 11.20 -8.68
CA ASP A 8 14.08 11.99 -8.88
C ASP A 8 14.82 12.24 -7.57
N ARG A 9 15.82 11.40 -7.28
CA ARG A 9 16.67 11.54 -6.09
C ARG A 9 17.63 12.73 -6.15
N SER A 10 17.84 13.33 -7.32
CA SER A 10 18.62 14.57 -7.45
C SER A 10 17.83 15.82 -7.10
N LEU A 11 16.50 15.68 -6.95
CA LEU A 11 15.57 16.76 -6.62
C LEU A 11 15.60 17.91 -7.63
N ALA A 12 15.77 17.61 -8.93
CA ALA A 12 15.91 18.62 -9.98
C ALA A 12 14.65 18.77 -10.85
N ARG A 13 13.76 17.77 -10.87
CA ARG A 13 12.60 17.69 -11.77
C ARG A 13 11.29 17.74 -10.99
N HIS A 14 10.48 18.77 -11.18
CA HIS A 14 9.32 19.06 -10.31
C HIS A 14 7.97 19.11 -11.05
N SER A 15 7.95 18.96 -12.37
CA SER A 15 6.75 19.19 -13.16
C SER A 15 6.05 17.90 -13.61
N ALA A 16 4.75 17.99 -13.86
CA ALA A 16 4.00 16.93 -14.55
C ALA A 16 4.57 16.62 -15.95
N TYR A 17 5.19 17.62 -16.60
CA TYR A 17 5.87 17.42 -17.87
C TYR A 17 7.11 16.55 -17.70
N ASP A 18 7.93 16.77 -16.67
CA ASP A 18 9.08 15.91 -16.37
C ASP A 18 8.65 14.47 -16.11
N ALA A 19 7.57 14.30 -15.34
CA ALA A 19 6.97 13.00 -15.07
C ALA A 19 6.55 12.31 -16.38
N LEU A 20 5.76 13.00 -17.22
CA LEU A 20 5.16 12.42 -18.42
C LEU A 20 6.17 12.21 -19.55
N LYS A 21 7.07 13.17 -19.78
CA LYS A 21 8.01 13.17 -20.90
C LYS A 21 9.28 12.41 -20.57
N ASN A 22 9.82 12.61 -19.37
CA ASN A 22 11.13 12.09 -18.98
C ASN A 22 11.04 10.87 -18.05
N GLY A 23 9.85 10.54 -17.55
CA GLY A 23 9.64 9.41 -16.63
C GLY A 23 10.36 9.56 -15.29
N LEU A 24 10.67 10.80 -14.86
CA LEU A 24 11.44 11.04 -13.63
C LEU A 24 11.07 12.40 -13.01
N THR A 25 10.64 12.42 -11.75
CA THR A 25 10.28 13.67 -11.05
C THR A 25 10.25 13.49 -9.53
N VAL A 26 10.14 14.58 -8.76
CA VAL A 26 9.86 14.58 -7.30
C VAL A 26 8.36 14.61 -7.01
N CYS A 27 8.00 14.61 -5.72
CA CYS A 27 6.63 14.61 -5.21
C CYS A 27 5.68 15.60 -5.92
N GLN A 28 6.14 16.83 -6.17
CA GLN A 28 5.35 17.83 -6.88
C GLN A 28 4.94 17.39 -8.29
N GLY A 29 5.82 16.73 -9.04
CA GLY A 29 5.52 16.28 -10.40
C GLY A 29 4.61 15.06 -10.42
N TYR A 30 4.77 14.14 -9.46
CA TYR A 30 3.84 13.03 -9.23
C TYR A 30 2.44 13.57 -8.95
N ALA A 31 2.30 14.43 -7.94
CA ALA A 31 1.02 14.99 -7.52
C ALA A 31 0.36 15.81 -8.63
N SER A 32 1.14 16.56 -9.41
CA SER A 32 0.65 17.35 -10.55
C SER A 32 0.17 16.47 -11.70
N LEU A 33 0.91 15.40 -12.04
CA LEU A 33 0.52 14.48 -13.11
C LEU A 33 -0.73 13.69 -12.71
N ALA A 34 -0.76 13.14 -11.49
CA ALA A 34 -1.93 12.45 -10.97
C ALA A 34 -3.17 13.35 -10.93
N TYR A 35 -3.03 14.58 -10.42
CA TYR A 35 -4.11 15.58 -10.46
C TYR A 35 -4.65 15.78 -11.87
N ARG A 36 -3.75 15.96 -12.86
CA ARG A 36 -4.17 16.16 -14.26
C ARG A 36 -4.90 14.95 -14.83
N LEU A 37 -4.36 13.74 -14.61
CA LEU A 37 -5.00 12.51 -15.10
C LEU A 37 -6.38 12.28 -14.47
N LEU A 38 -6.53 12.53 -13.17
CA LEU A 38 -7.80 12.40 -12.45
C LEU A 38 -8.82 13.42 -12.94
N THR A 39 -8.43 14.68 -13.04
CA THR A 39 -9.33 15.75 -13.50
C THR A 39 -9.74 15.58 -14.96
N ASP A 40 -8.84 15.17 -15.85
CA ASP A 40 -9.17 14.84 -17.25
C ASP A 40 -10.11 13.62 -17.34
N ALA A 41 -10.04 12.69 -16.39
CA ALA A 41 -10.97 11.57 -16.26
C ALA A 41 -12.32 11.93 -15.59
N GLY A 42 -12.53 13.22 -15.25
CA GLY A 42 -13.75 13.68 -14.58
C GLY A 42 -13.82 13.35 -13.08
N ILE A 43 -12.71 12.91 -12.48
CA ILE A 43 -12.62 12.58 -11.05
C ILE A 43 -12.16 13.84 -10.30
N PRO A 44 -12.96 14.37 -9.35
CA PRO A 44 -12.55 15.54 -8.58
C PRO A 44 -11.33 15.21 -7.72
N ALA A 45 -10.28 16.03 -7.83
CA ALA A 45 -9.06 15.90 -7.06
C ALA A 45 -8.59 17.27 -6.53
N ARG A 46 -7.72 17.25 -5.53
CA ARG A 46 -6.98 18.41 -5.01
C ARG A 46 -5.52 18.03 -4.87
N ILE A 47 -4.64 19.01 -4.99
CA ILE A 47 -3.25 18.91 -4.56
C ILE A 47 -3.20 19.33 -3.10
N VAL A 48 -2.53 18.54 -2.27
CA VAL A 48 -2.33 18.79 -0.85
C VAL A 48 -0.87 19.08 -0.60
N GLU A 49 -0.59 20.19 0.07
CA GLU A 49 0.73 20.58 0.54
C GLU A 49 0.87 20.32 2.03
N GLY A 50 2.00 19.74 2.42
CA GLY A 50 2.30 19.38 3.80
C GLY A 50 3.76 19.02 4.00
N THR A 51 4.02 18.17 4.98
CA THR A 51 5.35 17.73 5.38
C THR A 51 5.34 16.26 5.75
N VAL A 52 6.49 15.62 5.53
CA VAL A 52 6.85 14.28 6.02
C VAL A 52 8.18 14.39 6.79
N SER A 53 8.69 13.28 7.34
CA SER A 53 9.94 13.27 8.10
C SER A 53 11.16 13.81 7.34
N THR A 54 11.16 13.71 6.01
CA THR A 54 12.25 14.17 5.12
C THR A 54 12.08 15.61 4.63
N GLY A 55 10.98 16.30 4.96
CA GLY A 55 10.78 17.72 4.62
C GLY A 55 9.41 18.02 4.01
N ALA A 56 9.36 19.07 3.20
CA ALA A 56 8.15 19.48 2.49
C ALA A 56 7.71 18.39 1.49
N HIS A 57 6.41 18.14 1.42
CA HIS A 57 5.85 17.08 0.59
C HIS A 57 4.51 17.49 -0.02
N THR A 58 4.15 16.84 -1.13
CA THR A 58 2.95 17.15 -1.89
C THR A 58 2.35 15.88 -2.46
N TRP A 59 1.04 15.71 -2.29
CA TRP A 59 0.28 14.53 -2.73
C TRP A 59 -1.14 14.94 -3.20
N ASN A 60 -2.04 13.98 -3.40
CA ASN A 60 -3.40 14.23 -3.86
C ASN A 60 -4.47 13.85 -2.84
N LEU A 61 -5.59 14.58 -2.87
CA LEU A 61 -6.85 14.19 -2.26
C LEU A 61 -7.86 13.95 -3.38
N VAL A 62 -8.51 12.79 -3.43
CA VAL A 62 -9.38 12.34 -4.53
C VAL A 62 -10.78 12.04 -4.03
N LYS A 63 -11.80 12.42 -4.81
CA LYS A 63 -13.22 12.17 -4.50
C LYS A 63 -13.80 11.09 -5.40
N LEU A 64 -14.22 9.97 -4.81
CA LEU A 64 -14.92 8.89 -5.49
C LEU A 64 -16.32 8.74 -4.89
N ASP A 65 -17.36 8.82 -5.73
CA ASP A 65 -18.77 8.62 -5.33
C ASP A 65 -19.20 9.40 -4.08
N GLY A 66 -18.75 10.65 -3.96
CA GLY A 66 -19.09 11.50 -2.81
C GLY A 66 -18.08 11.47 -1.67
N VAL A 67 -17.19 10.47 -1.62
CA VAL A 67 -16.27 10.20 -0.52
C VAL A 67 -14.85 10.64 -0.87
N TRP A 68 -14.17 11.32 0.05
CA TRP A 68 -12.79 11.77 -0.13
C TRP A 68 -11.79 10.74 0.42
N TYR A 69 -10.66 10.60 -0.28
CA TYR A 69 -9.54 9.75 0.11
C TYR A 69 -8.21 10.47 -0.12
N GLN A 70 -7.25 10.19 0.73
CA GLN A 70 -5.86 10.56 0.52
C GLN A 70 -5.23 9.61 -0.50
N LEU A 71 -4.36 10.16 -1.35
CA LEU A 71 -3.66 9.44 -2.41
C LEU A 71 -2.24 10.01 -2.54
N ASP A 72 -1.23 9.25 -2.12
CA ASP A 72 0.17 9.61 -2.32
C ASP A 72 0.88 8.64 -3.26
N THR A 73 0.89 9.02 -4.54
CA THR A 73 1.57 8.28 -5.60
C THR A 73 3.09 8.25 -5.46
N THR A 74 3.70 9.19 -4.73
CA THR A 74 5.15 9.20 -4.54
C THR A 74 5.58 8.16 -3.52
N PHE A 75 4.85 8.02 -2.42
CA PHE A 75 5.16 7.00 -1.41
C PHE A 75 4.75 5.59 -1.85
N ASP A 76 3.90 5.47 -2.87
CA ASP A 76 3.56 4.20 -3.54
C ASP A 76 4.54 3.77 -4.66
N ASP A 77 5.64 4.52 -4.84
CA ASP A 77 6.73 4.20 -5.78
C ASP A 77 8.05 3.87 -5.03
N PRO A 78 8.33 2.58 -4.75
CA PRO A 78 9.46 2.20 -3.90
C PRO A 78 10.83 2.44 -4.54
N VAL A 79 11.75 3.03 -3.77
CA VAL A 79 13.14 3.30 -4.18
C VAL A 79 14.10 2.20 -3.69
N PRO A 80 15.09 1.73 -4.48
CA PRO A 80 15.41 2.14 -5.87
C PRO A 80 14.35 1.62 -6.84
N ASP A 81 13.96 2.42 -7.84
CA ASP A 81 12.95 2.03 -8.82
C ASP A 81 13.27 0.66 -9.46
N VAL A 82 12.23 -0.17 -9.58
CA VAL A 82 12.29 -1.48 -10.23
C VAL A 82 11.10 -1.56 -11.17
N LYS A 83 11.40 -1.73 -12.47
CA LYS A 83 10.38 -1.82 -13.51
C LYS A 83 9.28 -2.82 -13.14
N GLY A 84 8.04 -2.35 -13.16
CA GLY A 84 6.87 -3.18 -12.87
C GLY A 84 6.51 -3.27 -11.38
N ARG A 85 7.23 -2.59 -10.48
CA ARG A 85 6.95 -2.59 -9.04
C ARG A 85 6.22 -1.31 -8.63
N THR A 86 5.18 -1.47 -7.84
CA THR A 86 4.44 -0.39 -7.17
C THR A 86 3.76 -0.98 -5.94
N THR A 87 3.39 -0.14 -4.99
CA THR A 87 2.62 -0.55 -3.80
C THR A 87 1.30 0.21 -3.74
N TYR A 88 0.42 -0.17 -2.80
CA TYR A 88 -0.85 0.51 -2.56
C TYR A 88 -0.94 1.10 -1.15
N GLY A 89 0.18 1.19 -0.42
CA GLY A 89 0.24 1.64 0.98
C GLY A 89 -0.34 3.03 1.23
N TYR A 90 -0.35 3.89 0.21
CA TYR A 90 -0.87 5.26 0.26
C TYR A 90 -2.00 5.51 -0.74
N TYR A 91 -2.59 4.44 -1.28
CA TYR A 91 -3.65 4.49 -2.28
C TYR A 91 -5.03 4.44 -1.61
N LEU A 92 -5.79 5.54 -1.75
CA LEU A 92 -7.16 5.69 -1.25
C LEU A 92 -7.29 5.47 0.28
N VAL A 93 -6.40 6.09 1.05
CA VAL A 93 -6.35 5.95 2.51
C VAL A 93 -7.11 7.06 3.24
N THR A 94 -7.36 6.87 4.53
CA THR A 94 -8.00 7.88 5.39
C THR A 94 -7.00 8.94 5.84
N ASP A 95 -7.49 10.08 6.32
CA ASP A 95 -6.69 11.10 7.01
C ASP A 95 -5.93 10.49 8.19
N THR A 96 -6.58 9.63 8.98
CA THR A 96 -5.96 8.96 10.13
C THR A 96 -4.79 8.08 9.70
N ALA A 97 -4.95 7.32 8.62
CA ALA A 97 -3.88 6.49 8.08
C ALA A 97 -2.74 7.33 7.50
N LEU A 98 -3.03 8.42 6.78
CA LEU A 98 -1.99 9.27 6.21
C LEU A 98 -1.25 10.10 7.28
N LYS A 99 -1.94 10.57 8.33
CA LYS A 99 -1.37 11.44 9.39
C LYS A 99 -0.27 10.82 10.24
N LYS A 100 -0.02 9.54 10.07
CA LYS A 100 1.04 8.80 10.75
C LYS A 100 2.43 9.32 10.42
N ASP A 101 2.65 9.61 9.14
CA ASP A 101 3.92 10.10 8.62
C ASP A 101 3.77 11.37 7.77
N HIS A 102 2.54 11.80 7.47
CA HIS A 102 2.23 13.07 6.84
C HIS A 102 1.62 14.07 7.81
N SER A 103 1.84 15.35 7.54
CA SER A 103 1.23 16.46 8.27
C SER A 103 0.85 17.58 7.32
N TRP A 104 -0.32 18.18 7.52
CA TRP A 104 -0.77 19.36 6.76
C TRP A 104 -1.55 20.30 7.68
N LYS A 105 -1.51 21.61 7.40
CA LYS A 105 -2.18 22.64 8.19
C LYS A 105 -3.42 23.21 7.51
N ALA A 106 -3.44 23.24 6.19
CA ALA A 106 -4.53 23.80 5.42
C ALA A 106 -5.82 22.97 5.59
N LEU A 107 -6.97 23.63 5.48
CA LEU A 107 -8.27 22.98 5.59
C LEU A 107 -8.65 22.33 4.26
N TYR A 108 -8.66 21.00 4.25
CA TYR A 108 -9.13 20.18 3.13
C TYR A 108 -10.39 19.40 3.55
N PRO A 109 -11.22 18.95 2.57
CA PRO A 109 -12.24 17.94 2.85
C PRO A 109 -11.60 16.72 3.52
N GLN A 110 -12.31 16.14 4.50
CA GLN A 110 -11.77 15.06 5.31
C GLN A 110 -11.96 13.70 4.64
N ALA A 111 -10.92 12.87 4.65
CA ALA A 111 -10.99 11.48 4.26
C ALA A 111 -11.19 10.58 5.49
N VAL A 112 -12.43 10.33 5.88
CA VAL A 112 -12.75 9.58 7.13
C VAL A 112 -13.26 8.17 6.90
N THR A 113 -13.54 7.79 5.66
CA THR A 113 -14.07 6.46 5.32
C THR A 113 -12.95 5.60 4.75
N SER A 114 -12.72 4.41 5.32
CA SER A 114 -11.76 3.47 4.75
C SER A 114 -12.28 2.94 3.41
N TYR A 115 -11.39 2.79 2.42
CA TYR A 115 -11.81 2.29 1.11
C TYR A 115 -12.35 0.85 1.19
N LYS A 116 -11.88 0.05 2.16
CA LYS A 116 -12.49 -1.25 2.49
C LYS A 116 -13.99 -1.14 2.77
N ASN A 117 -14.40 -0.19 3.63
CA ASN A 117 -15.81 -0.01 3.96
C ASN A 117 -16.62 0.45 2.74
N THR A 118 -16.01 1.24 1.86
CA THR A 118 -16.63 1.63 0.59
C THR A 118 -16.86 0.43 -0.32
N LEU A 119 -15.86 -0.44 -0.48
CA LEU A 119 -16.00 -1.67 -1.26
C LEU A 119 -17.06 -2.60 -0.65
N ASP A 120 -17.08 -2.75 0.68
CA ASP A 120 -18.11 -3.53 1.39
C ASP A 120 -19.52 -3.01 1.09
N ALA A 121 -19.73 -1.69 1.12
CA ALA A 121 -21.00 -1.07 0.78
C ALA A 121 -21.39 -1.26 -0.70
N LEU A 122 -20.42 -1.15 -1.62
CA LEU A 122 -20.64 -1.34 -3.05
C LEU A 122 -21.02 -2.79 -3.38
N MET A 123 -20.35 -3.78 -2.78
CA MET A 123 -20.69 -5.19 -2.91
C MET A 123 -22.09 -5.51 -2.38
N ALA A 124 -22.47 -4.93 -1.24
CA ALA A 124 -23.80 -5.09 -0.68
C ALA A 124 -24.89 -4.48 -1.58
N LYS A 125 -24.58 -3.36 -2.27
CA LYS A 125 -25.49 -2.66 -3.17
C LYS A 125 -25.65 -3.35 -4.54
N ASP A 126 -24.56 -3.86 -5.12
CA ASP A 126 -24.55 -4.51 -6.43
C ASP A 126 -23.78 -5.83 -6.40
N LYS A 127 -24.54 -6.92 -6.18
CA LYS A 127 -23.97 -8.28 -6.14
C LYS A 127 -23.41 -8.74 -7.48
N THR A 128 -23.79 -8.12 -8.61
CA THR A 128 -23.28 -8.51 -9.93
C THR A 128 -21.81 -8.12 -10.11
N ARG A 129 -21.35 -7.13 -9.35
CA ARG A 129 -19.96 -6.66 -9.32
C ARG A 129 -19.15 -7.17 -8.14
N ALA A 130 -19.71 -8.08 -7.33
CA ALA A 130 -19.07 -8.55 -6.10
C ALA A 130 -17.65 -9.08 -6.35
N ALA A 131 -17.47 -9.98 -7.32
CA ALA A 131 -16.16 -10.53 -7.67
C ALA A 131 -15.13 -9.45 -8.02
N PHE A 132 -15.52 -8.43 -8.78
CA PHE A 132 -14.63 -7.32 -9.12
C PHE A 132 -14.17 -6.53 -7.88
N TYR A 133 -15.06 -6.31 -6.91
CA TYR A 133 -14.71 -5.61 -5.68
C TYR A 133 -13.90 -6.49 -4.72
N GLU A 134 -14.12 -7.81 -4.73
CA GLU A 134 -13.28 -8.78 -4.03
C GLU A 134 -11.85 -8.78 -4.60
N ASP A 135 -11.70 -8.80 -5.92
CA ASP A 135 -10.40 -8.70 -6.60
C ASP A 135 -9.67 -7.39 -6.20
N LEU A 136 -10.38 -6.26 -6.20
CA LEU A 136 -9.80 -4.98 -5.75
C LEU A 136 -9.35 -5.00 -4.29
N ARG A 137 -10.12 -5.65 -3.40
CA ARG A 137 -9.74 -5.78 -1.99
C ARG A 137 -8.48 -6.63 -1.84
N GLU A 138 -8.37 -7.71 -2.60
CA GLU A 138 -7.21 -8.60 -2.58
C GLU A 138 -5.96 -7.89 -3.14
N ASP A 139 -6.08 -7.26 -4.31
CA ASP A 139 -4.98 -6.56 -4.99
C ASP A 139 -4.40 -5.44 -4.13
N MET A 140 -5.27 -4.70 -3.44
CA MET A 140 -4.88 -3.64 -2.52
C MET A 140 -4.49 -4.14 -1.12
N GLY A 141 -4.65 -5.44 -0.85
CA GLY A 141 -4.35 -6.03 0.46
C GLY A 141 -5.28 -5.57 1.59
N LEU A 142 -6.46 -5.02 1.28
CA LEU A 142 -7.39 -4.46 2.27
C LEU A 142 -7.97 -5.51 3.23
N ASP A 143 -8.00 -6.77 2.80
CA ASP A 143 -8.43 -7.88 3.66
C ASP A 143 -7.51 -8.12 4.85
N TYR A 144 -6.25 -7.73 4.71
CA TYR A 144 -5.27 -7.86 5.78
C TYR A 144 -5.42 -6.78 6.85
N LEU A 145 -6.30 -5.79 6.65
CA LEU A 145 -6.66 -4.83 7.70
C LEU A 145 -7.46 -5.48 8.85
N ASP A 146 -8.05 -6.65 8.62
CA ASP A 146 -8.72 -7.42 9.67
C ASP A 146 -7.69 -7.90 10.71
N PRO A 147 -7.84 -7.58 12.01
CA PRO A 147 -6.93 -8.03 13.06
C PRO A 147 -6.73 -9.55 13.14
N SER A 148 -7.68 -10.36 12.67
CA SER A 148 -7.55 -11.82 12.59
C SER A 148 -6.51 -12.30 11.55
N LYS A 149 -6.11 -11.41 10.65
CA LYS A 149 -5.06 -11.63 9.64
C LYS A 149 -3.69 -11.16 10.11
N SER A 150 -3.60 -10.56 11.30
CA SER A 150 -2.37 -10.07 11.90
C SER A 150 -1.52 -11.18 12.52
N VAL A 151 -0.22 -11.01 12.44
CA VAL A 151 0.80 -11.75 13.19
C VAL A 151 1.85 -10.77 13.69
N SER A 152 2.48 -11.10 14.80
CA SER A 152 3.51 -10.29 15.46
C SER A 152 4.72 -11.11 15.90
N THR A 153 4.59 -12.44 15.91
CA THR A 153 5.63 -13.36 16.38
C THR A 153 5.98 -14.44 15.37
N VAL A 154 7.19 -14.99 15.49
CA VAL A 154 7.64 -16.14 14.68
C VAL A 154 6.72 -17.35 14.83
N LYS A 155 6.12 -17.54 16.02
CA LYS A 155 5.17 -18.65 16.27
C LYS A 155 3.88 -18.50 15.47
N GLU A 156 3.35 -17.28 15.40
CA GLU A 156 2.16 -16.99 14.60
C GLU A 156 2.45 -17.08 13.10
N ILE A 157 3.61 -16.59 12.66
CA ILE A 157 4.09 -16.77 11.28
C ILE A 157 4.14 -18.27 10.94
N ALA A 158 4.78 -19.09 11.79
CA ALA A 158 4.88 -20.52 11.58
C ALA A 158 3.50 -21.21 11.48
N ALA A 159 2.54 -20.81 12.31
CA ALA A 159 1.17 -21.33 12.23
C ALA A 159 0.51 -21.00 10.87
N LYS A 160 0.68 -19.77 10.37
CA LYS A 160 0.18 -19.38 9.04
C LYS A 160 0.89 -20.14 7.91
N LEU A 161 2.20 -20.37 8.00
CA LEU A 161 2.93 -21.14 6.99
C LEU A 161 2.49 -22.60 6.94
N ARG A 162 2.22 -23.24 8.07
CA ARG A 162 1.69 -24.61 8.11
C ARG A 162 0.32 -24.70 7.46
N ALA A 163 -0.60 -23.79 7.79
CA ALA A 163 -1.91 -23.75 7.15
C ALA A 163 -1.81 -23.53 5.63
N ALA A 164 -0.92 -22.65 5.18
CA ALA A 164 -0.65 -22.44 3.76
C ALA A 164 -0.09 -23.70 3.09
N ALA A 165 0.84 -24.40 3.75
CA ALA A 165 1.43 -25.64 3.26
C ALA A 165 0.40 -26.77 3.14
N GLU A 166 -0.48 -26.93 4.13
CA GLU A 166 -1.60 -27.88 4.11
C GLU A 166 -2.57 -27.60 2.95
N ALA A 167 -2.75 -26.32 2.60
CA ALA A 167 -3.50 -25.88 1.43
C ALA A 167 -2.73 -26.01 0.10
N GLY A 168 -1.53 -26.59 0.10
CA GLY A 168 -0.69 -26.76 -1.09
C GLY A 168 -0.01 -25.48 -1.58
N GLN A 169 -0.01 -24.42 -0.77
CA GLN A 169 0.60 -23.13 -1.10
C GLN A 169 2.07 -23.11 -0.70
N THR A 170 2.86 -22.32 -1.43
CA THR A 170 4.30 -22.07 -1.17
C THR A 170 4.57 -20.61 -0.80
N THR A 171 3.52 -19.82 -0.65
CA THR A 171 3.55 -18.42 -0.28
C THR A 171 2.42 -18.13 0.68
N ALA A 172 2.69 -17.38 1.74
CA ALA A 172 1.69 -16.90 2.68
C ALA A 172 1.83 -15.38 2.84
N LYS A 173 0.71 -14.67 2.71
CA LYS A 173 0.60 -13.24 2.99
C LYS A 173 -0.10 -13.04 4.33
N MET A 174 0.34 -12.07 5.12
CA MET A 174 -0.22 -11.74 6.44
C MET A 174 0.07 -10.29 6.81
N ARG A 175 -0.78 -9.69 7.64
CA ARG A 175 -0.47 -8.39 8.26
C ARG A 175 0.55 -8.61 9.37
N TYR A 176 1.61 -7.83 9.38
CA TYR A 176 2.69 -7.91 10.36
C TYR A 176 2.72 -6.63 11.19
N THR A 177 2.50 -6.77 12.50
CA THR A 177 2.28 -5.65 13.43
C THR A 177 3.48 -5.39 14.34
N SER A 178 4.66 -5.97 14.06
CA SER A 178 5.85 -5.81 14.89
C SER A 178 6.88 -4.92 14.18
N GLU A 179 7.53 -4.05 14.94
CA GLU A 179 8.64 -3.22 14.46
C GLU A 179 9.91 -4.05 14.20
N ALA A 180 10.06 -5.19 14.88
CA ALA A 180 11.20 -6.07 14.72
C ALA A 180 11.08 -6.87 13.42
N LYS A 181 12.17 -7.03 12.67
CA LYS A 181 12.18 -7.88 11.48
C LYS A 181 11.86 -9.34 11.83
N PRO A 182 11.09 -10.06 11.01
CA PRO A 182 10.89 -11.50 11.19
C PRO A 182 12.22 -12.26 11.26
N ASP A 183 12.42 -13.02 12.34
CA ASP A 183 13.60 -13.85 12.57
C ASP A 183 13.46 -15.18 11.81
N LEU A 184 14.16 -15.27 10.67
CA LEU A 184 14.15 -16.46 9.82
C LEU A 184 14.87 -17.65 10.46
N ASP A 185 15.89 -17.42 11.29
CA ASP A 185 16.63 -18.50 11.95
C ASP A 185 15.76 -19.15 13.04
N ALA A 186 15.04 -18.33 13.81
CA ALA A 186 14.03 -18.82 14.75
C ALA A 186 12.91 -19.57 14.02
N LEU A 187 12.49 -19.10 12.85
CA LEU A 187 11.45 -19.75 12.05
C LEU A 187 11.89 -21.11 11.52
N LEU A 188 13.12 -21.22 11.00
CA LEU A 188 13.70 -22.49 10.54
C LEU A 188 13.89 -23.50 11.69
N LYS A 189 14.20 -23.03 12.90
CA LYS A 189 14.25 -23.89 14.10
C LYS A 189 12.85 -24.38 14.51
N LEU A 190 11.83 -23.52 14.37
CA LEU A 190 10.45 -23.84 14.75
C LEU A 190 9.72 -24.69 13.70
N MET A 191 10.15 -24.61 12.44
CA MET A 191 9.65 -25.38 11.30
C MET A 191 10.80 -26.10 10.58
N PRO A 192 11.36 -27.18 11.18
CA PRO A 192 12.45 -27.95 10.57
C PRO A 192 12.06 -28.59 9.21
N GLU A 193 10.77 -28.71 8.92
CA GLU A 193 10.21 -29.13 7.64
C GLU A 193 10.54 -28.16 6.48
N LEU A 194 10.96 -26.92 6.76
CA LEU A 194 11.35 -25.96 5.74
C LEU A 194 12.74 -26.30 5.15
N SER A 195 12.83 -26.28 3.82
CA SER A 195 14.10 -26.35 3.08
C SER A 195 14.64 -24.96 2.75
N SER A 196 13.75 -23.98 2.54
CA SER A 196 14.12 -22.58 2.33
C SER A 196 12.99 -21.66 2.77
N VAL A 197 13.33 -20.46 3.25
CA VAL A 197 12.36 -19.40 3.57
C VAL A 197 12.94 -18.03 3.21
N SER A 198 12.10 -17.16 2.67
CA SER A 198 12.40 -15.74 2.46
C SER A 198 11.13 -14.91 2.63
N TYR A 199 11.28 -13.60 2.82
CA TYR A 199 10.12 -12.71 2.94
C TYR A 199 10.34 -11.36 2.27
N THR A 200 9.24 -10.69 1.96
CA THR A 200 9.17 -9.27 1.64
C THR A 200 8.20 -8.58 2.61
N MET A 201 8.46 -7.32 2.91
CA MET A 201 7.55 -6.45 3.68
C MET A 201 7.27 -5.21 2.86
N GLU A 202 6.00 -4.85 2.76
CA GLU A 202 5.51 -3.67 2.05
C GLU A 202 4.55 -2.90 2.97
N SER A 203 4.41 -1.59 2.80
CA SER A 203 3.47 -0.80 3.60
C SER A 203 2.03 -1.27 3.38
N LEU A 204 1.27 -1.43 4.46
CA LEU A 204 -0.13 -1.85 4.39
C LEU A 204 -1.08 -0.64 4.31
N ALA A 205 -1.83 -0.55 3.21
CA ALA A 205 -2.77 0.52 2.93
C ALA A 205 -3.83 0.66 4.03
N GLY A 206 -3.78 1.72 4.83
CA GLY A 206 -4.76 1.94 5.89
C GLY A 206 -4.60 1.04 7.13
N GLY A 207 -3.44 0.40 7.34
CA GLY A 207 -3.09 -0.33 8.57
C GLY A 207 -3.01 0.56 9.81
N GLU A 208 -2.43 0.11 10.94
CA GLU A 208 -1.98 0.97 12.06
C GLU A 208 -0.48 1.32 11.91
N ASP A 209 0.09 2.10 12.83
CA ASP A 209 1.51 2.48 12.75
C ASP A 209 2.41 1.24 12.89
N GLY A 210 3.40 1.13 12.01
CA GLY A 210 4.32 -0.02 11.97
C GLY A 210 3.76 -1.27 11.26
N ASP A 211 2.51 -1.23 10.79
CA ASP A 211 1.93 -2.33 10.02
C ASP A 211 2.54 -2.49 8.64
N SER A 212 2.88 -3.74 8.33
CA SER A 212 3.38 -4.12 7.02
C SER A 212 2.62 -5.33 6.47
N MET A 213 2.48 -5.39 5.17
CA MET A 213 2.15 -6.62 4.47
C MET A 213 3.39 -7.51 4.42
N LEU A 214 3.39 -8.60 5.19
CA LEU A 214 4.44 -9.62 5.16
C LEU A 214 4.07 -10.71 4.17
N THR A 215 4.88 -10.87 3.13
CA THR A 215 4.77 -11.99 2.18
C THR A 215 5.94 -12.93 2.40
N VAL A 216 5.66 -14.16 2.87
CA VAL A 216 6.67 -15.19 3.10
C VAL A 216 6.59 -16.22 1.99
N LYS A 217 7.72 -16.47 1.31
CA LYS A 217 7.89 -17.55 0.34
C LYS A 217 8.67 -18.68 1.00
N PHE A 218 8.22 -19.92 0.83
CA PHE A 218 8.84 -21.06 1.49
C PHE A 218 8.79 -22.33 0.64
N LYS A 219 9.66 -23.27 0.97
CA LYS A 219 9.68 -24.62 0.39
C LYS A 219 9.79 -25.63 1.52
N LEU A 220 9.10 -26.75 1.38
CA LEU A 220 9.24 -27.89 2.28
C LEU A 220 10.39 -28.80 1.83
N ARG A 221 10.94 -29.57 2.76
CA ARG A 221 11.80 -30.71 2.47
C ARG A 221 10.90 -31.82 1.90
N GLN A 222 11.35 -32.42 0.81
CA GLN A 222 10.73 -33.64 0.26
C GLN A 222 11.10 -34.85 1.13
#